data_AF-A0A496SY12-F1
#
_entry.id   AF-A0A496SY12-F1
#
_cell.length_a   1.000
_cell.length_b   1.000
_cell.length_c   1.000
_cell.angle_alpha   90.00
_cell.angle_beta   90.00
_cell.angle_gamma   90.00
#
_symmetry.space_group_name_H-M   'P 1'
#
loop_
_entity.id
_entity.type
_entity.pdbx_description
1 polymer ?
#
loop_
_entity_poly.entity_id
_entity_poly.type
_entity_poly.pdbx_seq_one_letter_code
_entity_poly.pdbx_strand_id
1 'polypeptide(L)'
;MSNRVTFEQVERLAIQLSPPEQLKLVARISEQLSGLMPVIPPVHMERAQREREAMAHTLLAELDAIADSIEGEFDSAEDIRQIREERANRL
;
A
#
# COMPACT_ATOMS: atom_id res chain seq x y z
N MET A 1 0.52 -38.75 14.27
CA MET A 1 -0.83 -38.29 14.66
C MET A 1 -0.82 -36.77 14.62
N SER A 2 -1.19 -36.16 13.49
CA SER A 2 -1.26 -34.70 13.39
C SER A 2 -2.51 -34.23 14.13
N ASN A 3 -2.39 -33.92 15.42
CA ASN A 3 -3.42 -33.28 16.23
C ASN A 3 -3.64 -31.85 15.70
N ARG A 4 -4.32 -31.73 14.55
CA ARG A 4 -4.74 -30.46 13.99
C ARG A 4 -5.99 -30.02 14.76
N VAL A 5 -5.77 -29.18 15.77
CA VAL A 5 -6.85 -28.43 16.43
C VAL A 5 -7.31 -27.36 15.43
N THR A 6 -8.61 -27.24 15.21
CA THR A 6 -9.15 -26.21 14.30
C THR A 6 -9.21 -24.86 15.01
N PHE A 7 -9.24 -23.76 14.24
CA PHE A 7 -9.31 -22.41 14.80
C PHE A 7 -10.54 -22.23 15.71
N GLU A 8 -11.69 -22.76 15.29
CA GLU A 8 -12.94 -22.68 16.05
C GLU A 8 -12.86 -23.43 17.38
N GLN A 9 -12.06 -24.50 17.45
CA GLN A 9 -11.84 -25.23 18.71
C GLN A 9 -10.97 -24.41 19.67
N VAL A 10 -9.95 -23.71 19.16
CA VAL A 10 -9.11 -22.81 19.96
C VAL A 10 -9.92 -21.63 20.48
N GLU A 11 -10.79 -21.05 19.66
CA GLU A 11 -11.66 -19.95 20.05
C GLU A 11 -12.62 -20.36 21.18
N ARG A 12 -13.28 -21.52 21.06
CA ARG A 12 -14.16 -22.04 22.13
C ARG A 12 -13.43 -22.28 23.44
N LEU A 13 -12.17 -22.71 23.38
CA LEU A 13 -11.34 -22.90 24.57
C LEU A 13 -10.86 -21.57 25.15
N ALA A 14 -10.53 -20.60 24.31
CA ALA A 14 -10.10 -19.28 24.75
C ALA A 14 -11.23 -18.52 25.48
N ILE A 15 -12.48 -18.67 25.04
CA ILE A 15 -13.65 -18.04 25.70
C ILE A 15 -13.89 -18.61 27.11
N GLN A 16 -13.46 -19.84 27.39
CA GLN A 16 -13.59 -20.45 28.72
C GLN A 16 -12.59 -19.88 29.74
N LEU A 17 -11.54 -19.19 29.28
CA LEU A 17 -10.57 -18.54 30.15
C LEU A 17 -11.13 -17.24 30.73
N SER A 18 -10.65 -16.88 31.91
CA SER A 18 -10.94 -15.56 32.47
C SER A 18 -10.35 -14.43 31.59
N PRO A 19 -10.92 -13.22 31.58
CA PRO A 19 -10.38 -12.10 30.82
C PRO A 19 -8.85 -11.85 30.97
N PRO A 20 -8.24 -11.91 32.18
CA PRO A 20 -6.79 -11.75 32.31
C PRO A 20 -5.99 -12.90 31.70
N GLU A 21 -6.54 -14.12 31.68
CA GLU A 21 -5.88 -15.28 31.06
C GLU A 21 -5.98 -15.24 29.54
N GLN A 22 -7.08 -14.72 28.99
CA GLN A 22 -7.21 -14.44 27.56
C GLN A 22 -6.13 -13.45 27.10
N LEU A 23 -5.89 -12.38 27.86
CA LEU A 23 -4.83 -11.40 27.56
C LEU A 23 -3.42 -12.03 27.59
N LYS A 24 -3.15 -12.92 28.56
CA LYS A 24 -1.88 -13.67 28.62
C LYS A 24 -1.71 -14.57 27.40
N LEU A 25 -2.77 -15.23 26.96
CA LEU A 25 -2.76 -16.08 25.77
C LEU A 25 -2.43 -15.26 24.51
N VAL A 26 -3.08 -14.10 24.34
CA VAL A 26 -2.80 -13.17 23.23
C VAL A 26 -1.34 -12.72 23.22
N ALA A 27 -0.81 -12.32 24.37
CA ALA A 27 0.59 -11.88 24.49
C ALA A 27 1.56 -12.99 24.05
N ARG A 28 1.33 -14.22 24.53
CA ARG A 28 2.19 -15.38 24.21
C ARG A 28 2.13 -15.76 22.73
N ILE A 29 0.94 -15.75 22.12
CA ILE A 29 0.78 -16.01 20.69
C ILE A 29 1.49 -14.91 19.88
N SER A 30 1.34 -13.64 20.27
CA SER A 30 1.97 -12.52 19.60
C SER A 30 3.50 -12.62 19.62
N GLU A 31 4.07 -13.02 20.76
CA GLU A 31 5.51 -13.26 20.90
C GLU A 31 5.99 -14.42 20.03
N GLN A 32 5.27 -15.55 20.02
CA GLN A 32 5.60 -16.69 19.17
C GLN A 32 5.55 -16.34 17.68
N LEU A 33 4.54 -15.59 17.26
CA LEU A 33 4.42 -15.12 15.88
C LEU A 33 5.54 -14.14 15.53
N SER A 34 5.90 -13.25 16.46
CA SER A 34 7.01 -12.31 16.27
C SER A 34 8.35 -13.03 16.10
N GLY A 35 8.59 -14.12 16.85
CA GLY A 35 9.79 -14.95 16.70
C GLY A 35 9.84 -15.79 15.43
N LEU A 36 8.68 -16.04 14.80
CA LEU A 36 8.56 -16.72 13.50
C LEU A 36 8.65 -15.77 12.32
N MET A 37 8.46 -14.46 12.53
CA MET A 37 8.71 -13.48 11.49
C MET A 37 10.23 -13.41 11.24
N PRO A 38 10.69 -13.59 9.99
CA PRO A 38 12.09 -13.34 9.69
C PRO A 38 12.37 -11.89 10.03
N VAL A 39 13.23 -11.65 11.02
CA VAL A 39 13.83 -10.34 11.26
C VAL A 39 14.61 -10.03 9.99
N ILE A 40 14.02 -9.25 9.09
CA ILE A 40 14.71 -8.78 7.90
C ILE A 40 15.88 -7.95 8.41
N PRO A 41 17.14 -8.35 8.18
CA PRO A 41 18.28 -7.60 8.67
C PRO A 41 18.19 -6.16 8.15
N PRO A 42 18.50 -5.14 8.97
CA PRO A 42 18.39 -3.73 8.59
C PRO A 42 19.16 -3.40 7.30
N VAL A 43 20.21 -4.15 6.98
CA VAL A 43 20.98 -4.05 5.72
C VAL A 43 20.14 -4.33 4.47
N HIS A 44 19.17 -5.24 4.55
CA HIS A 44 18.25 -5.51 3.43
C HIS A 44 17.18 -4.43 3.30
N MET A 45 16.77 -3.81 4.41
CA MET A 45 15.86 -2.66 4.40
C MET A 45 16.52 -1.43 3.77
N GLU A 46 17.78 -1.13 4.10
CA GLU A 46 18.52 -0.02 3.51
C GLU A 46 18.74 -0.18 2.00
N ARG A 47 19.08 -1.39 1.54
CA ARG A 47 19.22 -1.65 0.09
C ARG A 47 17.89 -1.53 -0.63
N ALA A 48 16.83 -2.14 -0.11
CA ALA A 48 15.49 -2.05 -0.70
C ALA A 48 14.97 -0.60 -0.72
N GLN A 49 15.29 0.17 0.31
CA GLN A 49 14.94 1.59 0.37
C GLN A 49 15.69 2.40 -0.69
N ARG A 50 17.01 2.21 -0.83
CA ARG A 50 17.80 2.89 -1.88
C ARG A 50 17.36 2.52 -3.29
N GLU A 51 17.04 1.24 -3.52
CA GLU A 51 16.50 0.79 -4.82
C GLU A 51 15.15 1.46 -5.12
N ARG A 52 14.28 1.56 -4.12
CA ARG A 52 12.98 2.24 -4.26
C ARG A 52 13.13 3.74 -4.50
N GLU A 53 14.05 4.40 -3.81
CA GLU A 53 14.37 5.82 -4.03
C GLU A 53 14.92 6.05 -5.44
N ALA A 54 15.81 5.18 -5.92
CA ALA A 54 16.33 5.26 -7.29
C ALA A 54 15.22 5.08 -8.33
N MET A 55 14.32 4.11 -8.15
CA MET A 55 13.15 3.93 -9.04
C MET A 55 12.23 5.16 -9.05
N ALA A 56 11.98 5.75 -7.88
CA ALA A 56 11.16 6.96 -7.77
C ALA A 56 11.81 8.15 -8.50
N HIS A 57 13.13 8.32 -8.37
CA HIS A 57 13.85 9.37 -9.09
C HIS A 57 13.80 9.18 -10.61
N THR A 58 13.96 7.95 -11.11
CA THR A 58 13.84 7.67 -12.54
C THR A 58 12.44 7.99 -13.05
N LEU A 59 11.39 7.57 -12.32
CA LEU A 59 10.01 7.84 -12.72
C LEU A 59 9.70 9.35 -12.75
N LEU A 60 10.17 10.10 -11.75
CA LEU A 60 9.98 11.55 -11.72
C LEU A 60 10.67 12.24 -12.91
N ALA A 61 11.90 11.83 -13.24
CA ALA A 61 12.60 12.38 -14.40
C ALA A 61 11.88 12.07 -15.74
N GLU A 62 11.27 10.88 -15.87
CA GLU A 62 10.45 10.56 -17.04
C GLU A 62 9.19 11.44 -17.12
N LEU A 63 8.53 11.68 -15.97
CA LEU A 63 7.37 12.56 -15.91
C LEU A 63 7.71 14.01 -16.21
N ASP A 64 8.84 14.51 -15.71
CA ASP A 64 9.34 15.85 -16.00
C ASP A 64 9.65 15.99 -17.50
N ALA A 65 10.28 14.98 -18.11
CA ALA A 65 10.53 14.98 -19.55
C ALA A 65 9.23 14.95 -20.38
N ILE A 66 8.20 14.24 -19.90
CA ILE A 66 6.87 14.26 -20.54
C ILE A 66 6.24 15.64 -20.39
N ALA A 67 6.31 16.24 -19.20
CA ALA A 67 5.79 17.58 -18.95
C ALA A 67 6.46 18.63 -19.86
N ASP A 68 7.79 18.57 -19.99
CA ASP A 68 8.57 19.45 -20.87
C ASP A 68 8.28 19.20 -22.36
N SER A 69 7.92 17.96 -22.73
CA SER A 69 7.54 17.61 -24.11
C SER A 69 6.15 18.10 -24.52
N ILE A 70 5.30 18.44 -23.56
CA ILE A 70 3.98 19.02 -23.82
C ILE A 70 4.18 20.52 -24.07
N GLU A 71 4.28 20.89 -25.34
CA GLU A 71 4.35 22.28 -25.78
C GLU A 71 2.96 22.94 -25.70
N GLY A 72 2.80 23.95 -24.83
CA GLY A 72 1.63 24.85 -24.80
C GLY A 72 0.94 25.01 -23.44
N GLU A 73 0.36 26.18 -23.19
CA GLU A 73 -0.60 26.38 -22.10
C GLU A 73 -1.93 25.73 -22.48
N PHE A 74 -2.35 24.69 -21.74
CA PHE A 74 -3.61 24.02 -21.97
C PHE A 74 -4.75 24.80 -21.27
N ASP A 75 -5.25 25.89 -21.88
CA ASP A 75 -6.45 26.58 -21.39
C ASP A 75 -7.71 25.83 -21.81
N SER A 76 -8.03 24.82 -21.01
CA SER A 76 -9.24 23.99 -21.20
C SER A 76 -10.52 24.81 -21.25
N ALA A 77 -10.55 25.99 -20.59
CA ALA A 77 -11.73 26.84 -20.60
C ALA A 77 -11.90 27.57 -21.93
N GLU A 78 -10.80 28.02 -22.54
CA GLU A 78 -10.82 28.63 -23.88
C GLU A 78 -11.17 27.60 -24.96
N ASP A 79 -10.56 26.41 -24.92
CA ASP A 79 -10.86 25.34 -25.87
C ASP A 79 -12.35 24.95 -25.85
N ILE A 80 -12.94 24.86 -24.65
CA ILE A 80 -14.37 24.57 -24.50
C ILE A 80 -15.24 25.73 -25.01
N ARG A 81 -14.83 27.00 -24.82
CA ARG A 81 -15.53 28.16 -25.37
C ARG A 81 -15.54 28.10 -26.90
N GLN A 82 -14.38 27.85 -27.51
CA GLN A 82 -14.22 27.76 -28.96
C GLN A 82 -15.08 26.63 -29.56
N ILE A 83 -15.07 25.43 -28.96
CA ILE A 83 -15.91 24.30 -29.41
C ILE A 83 -17.42 24.64 -29.34
N ARG A 84 -17.85 25.40 -28.33
CA ARG A 84 -19.26 25.81 -28.19
C ARG A 84 -19.66 26.85 -29.23
N GLU A 85 -18.80 27.82 -29.50
CA GLU A 85 -19.04 28.82 -30.56
C GLU A 85 -19.09 28.19 -31.95
N GLU A 86 -18.16 27.28 -32.26
CA GLU A 86 -18.17 26.56 -33.54
C GLU A 86 -19.45 25.74 -33.74
N ARG A 87 -19.97 25.11 -32.68
CA ARG A 87 -21.26 24.39 -32.74
C ARG A 87 -22.44 25.32 -32.92
N ALA A 88 -22.43 26.48 -32.27
CA ALA A 88 -23.50 27.47 -32.41
C ALA A 88 -23.53 28.08 -33.81
N ASN A 89 -22.37 28.32 -34.43
CA ASN A 89 -22.25 28.89 -35.77
C ASN A 89 -22.52 27.90 -36.92
N ARG A 90 -22.69 26.60 -36.62
CA ARG A 90 -23.04 25.56 -37.60
C ARG A 90 -24.55 25.25 -37.65
N LEU A 91 -25.36 25.91 -36.82
CA LEU A 91 -26.83 25.85 -36.80
C LEU A 91 -27.42 27.06 -37.51
#